data_AF-A0A5C5YLE8-F1
#
_entry.id   AF-A0A5C5YLE8-F1
#
_cell.length_a   1.000
_cell.length_b   1.000
_cell.length_c   1.000
_cell.angle_alpha   90.00
_cell.angle_beta   90.00
_cell.angle_gamma   90.00
#
_symmetry.space_group_name_H-M   'P 1'
#
loop_
_entity.id
_entity.type
_entity.pdbx_description
1 polymer ?
#
loop_
_entity_poly.entity_id
_entity_poly.type
_entity_poly.pdbx_seq_one_letter_code
_entity_poly.pdbx_strand_id
1 'polypeptide(L)'
;MNRLFSLAILLSAASLASAQPSMDGSLIGDEAFYGPALSVQNTKTGYGDAQNGDPVNGGGGSEIDQVFATVSGDRLYVLIAGNLEPNYNKLNVFIDSTAGGVNTINGASLPTGMDAFCCGQTDPSVDPGDGALQRLDGLTFDAGFTADRYLVFSNGFENVNARDSGGGAVDPDEPQLTFWAVNAHMADLTQGSAGAVQGLGYQLAHRGLPNPLRTPFDYNQNGQIDAADYTVWRDSLNDEGDSAADGNNDGVVDQIDYDNWANNYGKSTGLSGTAYAPQNGSEQISEKLLSAESFPGLNQGDLIDKNYAMGDGGCTNNEGDGCVAEELEFALDAAADEVNNGSNHRGYLNTADLRMAFDNSNTQGVAGSGSLPWATDGADNPADVTTGLEFSIPLSELGNPAGQIKLMAFIGNGSFDYMSNQFSGAGLQDANLDQVLINAGGPPLGSLADIPGDQFVTITLPSLASAGAAAAPEPGAVILLAAGLVTGALTRRRAPSVAWPS
;
A
#
# COMPACT_ATOMS: atom_id res chain seq x y z
N MET A 1 0.21 -24.28 -67.85
CA MET A 1 1.26 -23.64 -67.02
C MET A 1 0.68 -22.37 -66.41
N ASN A 2 -0.05 -22.50 -65.31
CA ASN A 2 -0.58 -21.35 -64.55
C ASN A 2 0.24 -21.22 -63.28
N ARG A 3 0.88 -20.05 -63.10
CA ARG A 3 1.56 -19.68 -61.86
C ARG A 3 0.49 -19.20 -60.87
N LEU A 4 0.19 -20.00 -59.85
CA LEU A 4 -0.55 -19.56 -58.67
C LEU A 4 0.47 -19.13 -57.63
N PHE A 5 0.53 -17.82 -57.36
CA PHE A 5 1.16 -17.26 -56.17
C PHE A 5 0.20 -17.50 -54.99
N SER A 6 0.59 -18.31 -54.03
CA SER A 6 -0.06 -18.37 -52.72
C SER A 6 0.58 -17.32 -51.82
N LEU A 7 -0.13 -16.21 -51.61
CA LEU A 7 0.22 -15.19 -50.62
C LEU A 7 -0.24 -15.72 -49.26
N ALA A 8 0.70 -16.16 -48.43
CA ALA A 8 0.44 -16.46 -47.03
C ALA A 8 0.38 -15.12 -46.26
N ILE A 9 -0.81 -14.69 -45.89
CA ILE A 9 -1.01 -13.58 -44.96
C ILE A 9 -0.71 -14.13 -43.55
N LEU A 10 0.46 -13.79 -43.01
CA LEU A 10 0.75 -13.92 -41.58
C LEU A 10 -0.04 -12.83 -40.85
N LEU A 11 -1.18 -13.22 -40.27
CA LEU A 11 -1.86 -12.40 -39.27
C LEU A 11 -1.02 -12.50 -37.99
N SER A 12 -0.18 -11.50 -37.71
CA SER A 12 0.38 -11.32 -36.37
C SER A 12 -0.76 -10.91 -35.45
N ALA A 13 -1.23 -11.82 -34.59
CA ALA A 13 -2.03 -11.44 -33.44
C ALA A 13 -1.12 -10.66 -32.50
N ALA A 14 -1.15 -9.34 -32.58
CA ALA A 14 -0.61 -8.50 -31.53
C ALA A 14 -1.56 -8.68 -30.34
N SER A 15 -1.13 -9.44 -29.33
CA SER A 15 -1.73 -9.34 -28.02
C SER A 15 -1.57 -7.88 -27.59
N LEU A 16 -2.69 -7.17 -27.43
CA LEU A 16 -2.70 -5.92 -26.69
C LEU A 16 -2.34 -6.30 -25.25
N ALA A 17 -1.05 -6.28 -24.92
CA ALA A 17 -0.63 -6.24 -23.53
C ALA A 17 -1.15 -4.90 -23.02
N SER A 18 -2.21 -4.92 -22.20
CA SER A 18 -2.56 -3.73 -21.42
C SER A 18 -1.34 -3.39 -20.57
N ALA A 19 -0.94 -2.13 -20.56
CA ALA A 19 0.01 -1.69 -19.55
C ALA A 19 -0.58 -2.03 -18.17
N GLN A 20 0.30 -2.48 -17.26
CA GLN A 20 -0.05 -2.60 -15.85
C GLN A 20 -0.22 -1.18 -15.29
N PRO A 21 -1.07 -0.99 -14.27
CA PRO A 21 -1.27 0.32 -13.68
C PRO A 21 0.02 0.76 -12.99
N SER A 22 0.16 2.07 -12.84
CA SER A 22 1.13 2.63 -11.92
C SER A 22 0.64 2.32 -10.51
N MET A 23 1.46 1.68 -9.67
CA MET A 23 1.12 1.48 -8.27
C MET A 23 1.36 2.79 -7.53
N ASP A 24 0.46 3.75 -7.67
CA ASP A 24 0.62 5.11 -7.15
C ASP A 24 -0.57 5.62 -6.35
N GLY A 25 -1.60 4.80 -6.15
CA GLY A 25 -2.77 5.21 -5.37
C GLY A 25 -3.70 6.12 -6.13
N SER A 26 -3.53 6.32 -7.44
CA SER A 26 -4.36 7.19 -8.28
C SER A 26 -5.07 6.43 -9.40
N LEU A 27 -6.31 6.81 -9.66
CA LEU A 27 -7.04 6.39 -10.86
C LEU A 27 -6.59 7.16 -12.11
N ILE A 28 -5.98 8.35 -11.93
CA ILE A 28 -5.67 9.26 -13.02
C ILE A 28 -4.60 8.63 -13.93
N GLY A 29 -4.97 8.37 -15.18
CA GLY A 29 -4.10 7.68 -16.15
C GLY A 29 -4.35 6.18 -16.26
N ASP A 30 -5.03 5.58 -15.29
CA ASP A 30 -5.35 4.15 -15.21
C ASP A 30 -6.87 3.87 -15.32
N GLU A 31 -7.67 4.86 -15.73
CA GLU A 31 -9.13 4.74 -15.86
C GLU A 31 -9.53 3.62 -16.83
N ALA A 32 -8.75 3.45 -17.91
CA ALA A 32 -8.99 2.41 -18.90
C ALA A 32 -8.61 1.01 -18.38
N PHE A 33 -7.66 0.92 -17.45
CA PHE A 33 -7.21 -0.34 -16.86
C PHE A 33 -8.24 -0.86 -15.85
N TYR A 34 -8.65 0.01 -14.92
CA TYR A 34 -9.64 -0.33 -13.89
C TYR A 34 -11.07 -0.38 -14.43
N GLY A 35 -11.40 0.45 -15.41
CA GLY A 35 -12.76 0.60 -15.92
C GLY A 35 -13.67 1.39 -14.96
N PRO A 36 -15.00 1.27 -15.10
CA PRO A 36 -15.92 1.97 -14.22
C PRO A 36 -15.82 1.47 -12.78
N ALA A 37 -16.10 2.36 -11.82
CA ALA A 37 -16.17 2.01 -10.41
C ALA A 37 -17.15 0.84 -10.18
N LEU A 38 -16.73 -0.13 -9.37
CA LEU A 38 -17.58 -1.21 -8.88
C LEU A 38 -18.60 -0.70 -7.85
N SER A 39 -18.24 0.37 -7.15
CA SER A 39 -19.12 1.08 -6.23
C SER A 39 -18.71 2.55 -6.12
N VAL A 40 -19.71 3.40 -5.92
CA VAL A 40 -19.54 4.81 -5.53
C VAL A 40 -20.33 4.98 -4.23
N GLN A 41 -19.63 5.30 -3.15
CA GLN A 41 -20.17 5.33 -1.82
C GLN A 41 -20.74 6.71 -1.52
N ASN A 42 -22.07 6.80 -1.43
CA ASN A 42 -22.79 8.04 -1.12
C ASN A 42 -23.31 8.07 0.33
N THR A 43 -22.81 7.16 1.16
CA THR A 43 -23.15 7.09 2.57
C THR A 43 -22.27 8.04 3.35
N LYS A 44 -22.87 9.08 3.93
CA LYS A 44 -22.19 9.98 4.88
C LYS A 44 -21.66 9.20 6.07
N THR A 45 -20.48 9.57 6.54
CA THR A 45 -19.82 8.90 7.66
C THR A 45 -19.55 9.86 8.82
N GLY A 46 -19.39 9.33 10.03
CA GLY A 46 -18.95 10.11 11.19
C GLY A 46 -17.48 10.56 11.15
N TYR A 47 -16.69 10.04 10.20
CA TYR A 47 -15.30 10.45 9.98
C TYR A 47 -15.21 11.70 9.09
N GLY A 48 -15.81 11.65 7.89
CA GLY A 48 -15.88 12.74 6.91
C GLY A 48 -14.64 12.88 6.02
N ASP A 49 -14.64 13.97 5.25
CA ASP A 49 -13.55 14.37 4.35
C ASP A 49 -12.28 14.78 5.12
N ALA A 50 -11.12 14.55 4.49
CA ALA A 50 -9.88 15.18 4.93
C ALA A 50 -9.96 16.71 4.76
N GLN A 51 -9.43 17.44 5.74
CA GLN A 51 -9.50 18.92 5.75
C GLN A 51 -8.41 19.57 4.89
N ASN A 52 -7.42 18.79 4.48
CA ASN A 52 -6.28 19.21 3.68
C ASN A 52 -5.79 18.08 2.76
N GLY A 53 -5.26 18.45 1.61
CA GLY A 53 -4.80 17.52 0.56
C GLY A 53 -3.34 17.08 0.70
N ASP A 54 -2.71 17.29 1.85
CA ASP A 54 -1.38 16.72 2.09
C ASP A 54 -1.49 15.21 2.31
N PRO A 55 -0.76 14.38 1.55
CA PRO A 55 -0.90 12.93 1.60
C PRO A 55 -0.61 12.28 2.96
N VAL A 56 0.10 12.95 3.86
CA VAL A 56 0.47 12.42 5.18
C VAL A 56 -0.19 13.19 6.31
N ASN A 57 -0.42 14.49 6.16
CA ASN A 57 -0.95 15.39 7.18
C ASN A 57 -2.35 15.92 6.82
N GLY A 58 -3.16 15.13 6.11
CA GLY A 58 -4.45 15.56 5.56
C GLY A 58 -5.47 16.12 6.57
N GLY A 59 -5.30 15.85 7.86
CA GLY A 59 -6.09 16.46 8.94
C GLY A 59 -7.53 15.97 8.97
N GLY A 60 -7.83 15.02 9.85
CA GLY A 60 -9.15 14.40 9.93
C GLY A 60 -9.47 13.52 8.72
N GLY A 61 -10.61 12.82 8.81
CA GLY A 61 -11.27 12.19 7.68
C GLY A 61 -10.75 10.81 7.30
N SER A 62 -11.65 9.83 7.33
CA SER A 62 -11.40 8.46 6.87
C SER A 62 -12.64 8.01 6.14
N GLU A 63 -12.54 7.82 4.84
CA GLU A 63 -13.69 7.54 3.99
C GLU A 63 -13.35 6.61 2.84
N ILE A 64 -14.38 5.90 2.39
CA ILE A 64 -14.37 5.16 1.13
C ILE A 64 -15.31 5.90 0.21
N ASP A 65 -14.84 6.34 -0.96
CA ASP A 65 -15.65 7.06 -1.94
C ASP A 65 -15.91 6.22 -3.19
N GLN A 66 -14.88 5.56 -3.71
CA GLN A 66 -15.02 4.67 -4.88
C GLN A 66 -14.19 3.42 -4.71
N VAL A 67 -14.69 2.32 -5.27
CA VAL A 67 -13.96 1.05 -5.32
C VAL A 67 -13.80 0.60 -6.76
N PHE A 68 -12.57 0.39 -7.16
CA PHE A 68 -12.17 -0.16 -8.45
C PHE A 68 -11.41 -1.45 -8.20
N ALA A 69 -11.66 -2.46 -9.02
CA ALA A 69 -10.85 -3.66 -8.99
C ALA A 69 -10.93 -4.41 -10.32
N THR A 70 -9.80 -4.98 -10.73
CA THR A 70 -9.69 -5.76 -11.95
C THR A 70 -8.65 -6.86 -11.80
N VAL A 71 -8.80 -7.92 -12.58
CA VAL A 71 -7.80 -8.99 -12.65
C VAL A 71 -7.06 -8.88 -13.96
N SER A 72 -5.74 -8.76 -13.88
CA SER A 72 -4.85 -8.65 -15.02
C SER A 72 -3.65 -9.59 -14.83
N GLY A 73 -3.40 -10.43 -15.83
CA GLY A 73 -2.40 -11.49 -15.70
C GLY A 73 -2.73 -12.46 -14.58
N ASP A 74 -1.81 -12.63 -13.65
CA ASP A 74 -1.90 -13.50 -12.48
C ASP A 74 -2.20 -12.74 -11.18
N ARG A 75 -2.65 -11.47 -11.26
CA ARG A 75 -2.88 -10.62 -10.08
C ARG A 75 -4.26 -10.00 -10.06
N LEU A 76 -4.76 -9.79 -8.84
CA LEU A 76 -5.83 -8.87 -8.54
C LEU A 76 -5.23 -7.47 -8.30
N TYR A 77 -5.85 -6.45 -8.87
CA TYR A 77 -5.56 -5.03 -8.62
C TYR A 77 -6.79 -4.38 -8.02
N VAL A 78 -6.61 -3.58 -6.98
CA VAL A 78 -7.69 -2.90 -6.25
C VAL A 78 -7.24 -1.47 -5.96
N LEU A 79 -8.09 -0.50 -6.27
CA LEU A 79 -7.99 0.88 -5.81
C LEU A 79 -9.24 1.21 -5.00
N ILE A 80 -9.06 1.57 -3.74
CA ILE A 80 -10.10 2.11 -2.87
C ILE A 80 -9.81 3.60 -2.73
N ALA A 81 -10.51 4.41 -3.51
CA ALA A 81 -10.39 5.85 -3.50
C ALA A 81 -11.15 6.44 -2.29
N GLY A 82 -10.59 7.49 -1.70
CA GLY A 82 -11.02 8.10 -0.45
C GLY A 82 -9.81 8.46 0.40
N ASN A 83 -10.02 8.55 1.71
CA ASN A 83 -8.97 8.95 2.64
C ASN A 83 -8.84 7.97 3.82
N LEU A 84 -7.63 7.87 4.38
CA LEU A 84 -7.39 7.16 5.64
C LEU A 84 -6.56 8.05 6.55
N GLU A 85 -7.16 8.49 7.66
CA GLU A 85 -6.55 9.45 8.59
C GLU A 85 -5.26 8.84 9.19
N PRO A 86 -4.16 9.61 9.32
CA PRO A 86 -2.88 9.17 9.89
C PRO A 86 -2.92 9.02 11.42
N ASN A 87 -3.99 8.44 11.95
CA ASN A 87 -4.23 8.20 13.36
C ASN A 87 -4.45 6.71 13.67
N TYR A 88 -4.02 5.84 12.75
CA TYR A 88 -4.17 4.39 12.81
C TYR A 88 -5.61 3.89 12.74
N ASN A 89 -6.52 4.69 12.15
CA ASN A 89 -7.69 4.10 11.50
C ASN A 89 -7.24 3.02 10.50
N LYS A 90 -8.07 1.99 10.36
CA LYS A 90 -7.77 0.75 9.65
C LYS A 90 -8.68 0.61 8.45
N LEU A 91 -8.12 0.45 7.25
CA LEU A 91 -8.88 -0.06 6.12
C LEU A 91 -8.85 -1.59 6.17
N ASN A 92 -9.97 -2.18 6.54
CA ASN A 92 -10.18 -3.62 6.62
C ASN A 92 -10.64 -4.12 5.27
N VAL A 93 -10.03 -5.17 4.72
CA VAL A 93 -10.38 -5.77 3.43
C VAL A 93 -10.52 -7.28 3.57
N PHE A 94 -11.75 -7.78 3.52
CA PHE A 94 -12.05 -9.20 3.45
C PHE A 94 -12.26 -9.61 2.00
N ILE A 95 -11.73 -10.78 1.63
CA ILE A 95 -11.85 -11.34 0.28
C ILE A 95 -12.46 -12.74 0.36
N ASP A 96 -13.45 -12.99 -0.48
CA ASP A 96 -14.03 -14.31 -0.77
C ASP A 96 -13.71 -14.64 -2.23
N SER A 97 -12.78 -15.57 -2.41
CA SER A 97 -12.17 -15.97 -3.67
C SER A 97 -12.22 -17.48 -3.89
N THR A 98 -12.26 -18.27 -2.81
CA THR A 98 -12.26 -19.73 -2.84
C THR A 98 -13.11 -20.33 -1.72
N ALA A 99 -13.40 -21.63 -1.84
CA ALA A 99 -14.11 -22.33 -0.78
C ALA A 99 -13.21 -22.53 0.46
N GLY A 100 -13.81 -22.48 1.65
CA GLY A 100 -13.13 -22.75 2.92
C GLY A 100 -13.03 -21.54 3.85
N GLY A 101 -13.48 -20.37 3.41
CA GLY A 101 -13.59 -19.18 4.24
C GLY A 101 -14.68 -19.24 5.32
N VAL A 102 -14.86 -18.12 6.01
CA VAL A 102 -15.80 -17.95 7.12
C VAL A 102 -16.84 -16.89 6.81
N ASN A 103 -18.11 -17.13 7.17
CA ASN A 103 -19.16 -16.12 7.08
C ASN A 103 -19.35 -15.35 8.41
N THR A 104 -19.04 -15.98 9.54
CA THR A 104 -19.02 -15.33 10.85
C THR A 104 -17.62 -15.40 11.41
N ILE A 105 -17.07 -14.26 11.83
CA ILE A 105 -15.81 -14.20 12.55
C ILE A 105 -16.00 -14.83 13.93
N ASN A 106 -15.25 -15.90 14.18
CA ASN A 106 -15.08 -16.49 15.49
C ASN A 106 -13.61 -16.36 15.85
N GLY A 107 -13.26 -15.31 16.58
CA GLY A 107 -11.90 -14.93 16.92
C GLY A 107 -11.14 -16.05 17.64
N ALA A 108 -11.83 -16.85 18.46
CA ALA A 108 -11.22 -17.99 19.15
C ALA A 108 -10.86 -19.16 18.21
N SER A 109 -11.40 -19.18 16.99
CA SER A 109 -11.18 -20.23 15.99
C SER A 109 -10.35 -19.77 14.79
N LEU A 110 -9.89 -18.53 14.79
CA LEU A 110 -9.12 -17.90 13.71
C LEU A 110 -7.70 -17.57 14.19
N PRO A 111 -6.79 -17.24 13.27
CA PRO A 111 -5.42 -16.91 13.64
C PRO A 111 -5.36 -15.72 14.60
N THR A 112 -4.44 -15.79 15.55
CA THR A 112 -4.13 -14.70 16.48
C THR A 112 -3.01 -13.83 15.92
N GLY A 113 -2.83 -12.63 16.48
CA GLY A 113 -1.67 -11.80 16.15
C GLY A 113 -1.78 -11.03 14.83
N MET A 114 -2.93 -11.07 14.15
CA MET A 114 -3.20 -10.24 12.98
C MET A 114 -3.25 -8.77 13.40
N ASP A 115 -2.29 -7.97 12.91
CA ASP A 115 -2.07 -6.58 13.35
C ASP A 115 -2.04 -6.47 14.89
N ALA A 116 -1.42 -7.47 15.55
CA ALA A 116 -1.52 -7.69 17.00
C ALA A 116 -1.15 -6.47 17.85
N PHE A 117 -0.34 -5.57 17.30
CA PHE A 117 0.29 -4.49 18.02
C PHE A 117 0.77 -3.40 17.07
N CYS A 118 -0.11 -2.85 16.24
CA CYS A 118 0.15 -1.53 15.69
C CYS A 118 -0.61 -0.44 16.46
N CYS A 119 0.19 0.39 17.13
CA CYS A 119 0.05 1.84 17.15
C CYS A 119 -1.35 2.39 17.49
N GLY A 120 -1.70 2.45 18.78
CA GLY A 120 -2.94 3.08 19.24
C GLY A 120 -3.71 2.29 20.29
N GLN A 121 -3.36 1.03 20.52
CA GLN A 121 -3.89 0.25 21.64
C GLN A 121 -3.37 0.83 22.97
N THR A 122 -4.11 1.79 23.52
CA THR A 122 -3.82 2.40 24.83
C THR A 122 -4.56 1.71 25.97
N ASP A 123 -5.37 0.68 25.67
CA ASP A 123 -6.16 -0.06 26.64
C ASP A 123 -5.33 -1.20 27.27
N PRO A 124 -4.94 -1.08 28.55
CA PRO A 124 -4.14 -2.10 29.24
C PRO A 124 -4.96 -3.35 29.63
N SER A 125 -6.26 -3.39 29.35
CA SER A 125 -7.14 -4.53 29.64
C SER A 125 -7.21 -5.56 28.52
N VAL A 126 -6.58 -5.30 27.37
CA VAL A 126 -6.57 -6.21 26.22
C VAL A 126 -5.45 -7.23 26.33
N ASP A 127 -5.75 -8.49 26.02
CA ASP A 127 -4.76 -9.57 25.99
C ASP A 127 -3.76 -9.28 24.86
N PRO A 128 -2.43 -9.25 25.13
CA PRO A 128 -1.41 -9.16 24.09
C PRO A 128 -1.48 -10.27 23.01
N GLY A 129 -2.22 -11.35 23.25
CA GLY A 129 -2.51 -12.37 22.24
C GLY A 129 -3.64 -12.03 21.26
N ASP A 130 -4.46 -11.01 21.55
CA ASP A 130 -5.60 -10.63 20.71
C ASP A 130 -5.13 -9.78 19.51
N GLY A 131 -5.52 -10.20 18.31
CA GLY A 131 -5.38 -9.41 17.09
C GLY A 131 -6.73 -8.93 16.55
N ALA A 132 -6.71 -8.32 15.37
CA ALA A 132 -7.89 -7.79 14.69
C ALA A 132 -9.05 -8.81 14.62
N LEU A 133 -8.77 -10.08 14.33
CA LEU A 133 -9.79 -11.13 14.22
C LEU A 133 -10.46 -11.50 15.55
N GLN A 134 -9.74 -11.38 16.67
CA GLN A 134 -10.31 -11.56 18.01
C GLN A 134 -11.17 -10.37 18.40
N ARG A 135 -10.79 -9.17 17.95
CA ARG A 135 -11.55 -7.94 18.18
C ARG A 135 -12.80 -7.85 17.33
N LEU A 136 -12.81 -8.44 16.13
CA LEU A 136 -13.98 -8.50 15.24
C LEU A 136 -14.89 -9.72 15.53
N ASP A 137 -14.73 -10.39 16.67
CA ASP A 137 -15.53 -11.56 17.03
C ASP A 137 -17.03 -11.30 16.95
N GLY A 138 -17.77 -12.22 16.33
CA GLY A 138 -19.21 -12.13 16.14
C GLY A 138 -19.66 -11.43 14.87
N LEU A 139 -18.78 -10.69 14.16
CA LEU A 139 -19.13 -10.08 12.87
C LEU A 139 -19.57 -11.16 11.86
N THR A 140 -20.82 -11.08 11.42
CA THR A 140 -21.35 -11.97 10.36
C THR A 140 -21.53 -11.19 9.07
N PHE A 141 -20.91 -11.67 7.98
CA PHE A 141 -20.97 -11.08 6.66
C PHE A 141 -22.31 -11.37 5.96
N ASP A 142 -22.54 -10.68 4.84
CA ASP A 142 -23.69 -10.91 3.97
C ASP A 142 -23.86 -12.37 3.56
N ALA A 143 -25.11 -12.75 3.29
CA ALA A 143 -25.42 -14.05 2.74
C ALA A 143 -24.66 -14.28 1.42
N GLY A 144 -23.90 -15.38 1.37
CA GLY A 144 -23.10 -15.74 0.20
C GLY A 144 -21.73 -15.08 0.13
N PHE A 145 -21.29 -14.39 1.19
CA PHE A 145 -19.90 -13.96 1.37
C PHE A 145 -19.22 -14.83 2.44
N THR A 146 -18.19 -15.57 2.06
CA THR A 146 -17.38 -16.40 2.97
C THR A 146 -15.91 -16.02 2.87
N ALA A 147 -15.47 -15.09 3.71
CA ALA A 147 -14.12 -14.54 3.67
C ALA A 147 -13.05 -15.62 3.86
N ASP A 148 -12.15 -15.76 2.90
CA ASP A 148 -10.99 -16.66 2.96
C ASP A 148 -9.66 -15.92 3.16
N ARG A 149 -9.61 -14.62 2.83
CA ARG A 149 -8.49 -13.73 3.19
C ARG A 149 -8.98 -12.51 3.93
N TYR A 150 -8.09 -11.99 4.75
CA TYR A 150 -8.23 -10.70 5.38
C TYR A 150 -6.94 -9.92 5.23
N LEU A 151 -7.02 -8.71 4.69
CA LEU A 151 -5.95 -7.73 4.65
C LEU A 151 -6.36 -6.55 5.52
N VAL A 152 -5.40 -5.92 6.18
CA VAL A 152 -5.62 -4.67 6.88
C VAL A 152 -4.48 -3.72 6.59
N PHE A 153 -4.86 -2.47 6.33
CA PHE A 153 -3.96 -1.38 6.05
C PHE A 153 -4.15 -0.28 7.07
N SER A 154 -3.07 0.33 7.50
CA SER A 154 -3.10 1.43 8.46
C SER A 154 -1.95 2.36 8.23
N ASN A 155 -2.14 3.65 8.49
CA ASN A 155 -1.05 4.61 8.43
C ASN A 155 -1.02 5.51 9.66
N GLY A 156 0.16 6.03 9.96
CA GLY A 156 0.39 6.91 11.10
C GLY A 156 1.88 7.08 11.39
N PHE A 157 2.17 7.77 12.49
CA PHE A 157 3.53 8.08 12.92
C PHE A 157 4.09 6.99 13.82
N GLU A 158 5.01 6.23 13.26
CA GLU A 158 5.76 5.13 13.87
C GLU A 158 7.06 5.63 14.45
N ASN A 159 7.69 4.79 15.27
CA ASN A 159 8.98 5.08 15.84
C ASN A 159 9.85 3.83 15.97
N VAL A 160 11.15 4.00 15.72
CA VAL A 160 12.20 3.08 16.17
C VAL A 160 13.03 3.80 17.23
N ASN A 161 13.28 3.13 18.35
CA ASN A 161 14.06 3.73 19.43
C ASN A 161 15.54 3.77 19.03
N ALA A 162 16.18 4.92 19.20
CA ALA A 162 17.61 5.04 18.93
C ALA A 162 18.41 4.08 19.81
N ARG A 163 19.41 3.45 19.21
CA ARG A 163 20.45 2.74 19.94
C ARG A 163 21.38 3.76 20.56
N ASP A 164 21.92 3.45 21.75
CA ASP A 164 23.18 4.08 22.15
C ASP A 164 24.18 3.86 21.00
N SER A 165 24.82 4.94 20.57
CA SER A 165 25.87 5.05 19.55
C SER A 165 26.99 3.99 19.56
N GLY A 166 27.02 3.09 20.55
CA GLY A 166 27.88 1.92 20.65
C GLY A 166 27.23 0.55 20.38
N GLY A 167 26.00 0.48 19.85
CA GLY A 167 25.29 -0.80 19.60
C GLY A 167 24.82 -1.50 20.89
N GLY A 168 24.60 -0.73 21.95
CA GLY A 168 24.14 -1.20 23.26
C GLY A 168 22.63 -1.39 23.35
N ALA A 169 22.16 -1.80 24.54
CA ALA A 169 20.74 -1.92 24.86
C ALA A 169 20.01 -0.58 24.63
N VAL A 170 18.72 -0.67 24.25
CA VAL A 170 17.83 0.48 24.04
C VAL A 170 17.89 1.43 25.24
N ASP A 171 18.29 2.66 25.00
CA ASP A 171 18.25 3.73 26.01
C ASP A 171 16.93 4.50 25.85
N PRO A 172 16.01 4.45 26.83
CA PRO A 172 14.75 5.18 26.76
C PRO A 172 14.92 6.71 26.81
N ASP A 173 16.13 7.20 27.13
CA ASP A 173 16.45 8.63 27.17
C ASP A 173 17.08 9.14 25.84
N GLU A 174 17.39 8.26 24.89
CA GLU A 174 17.86 8.64 23.54
C GLU A 174 16.68 8.98 22.61
N PRO A 175 16.85 9.95 21.68
CA PRO A 175 15.75 10.44 20.85
C PRO A 175 15.30 9.37 19.86
N GLN A 176 14.00 9.05 19.90
CA GLN A 176 13.38 8.09 18.99
C GLN A 176 13.31 8.67 17.58
N LEU A 177 13.69 7.88 16.57
CA LEU A 177 13.40 8.24 15.19
C LEU A 177 11.91 8.05 14.96
N THR A 178 11.22 9.14 14.62
CA THR A 178 9.77 9.12 14.34
C THR A 178 9.55 9.32 12.85
N PHE A 179 8.75 8.46 12.23
CA PHE A 179 8.47 8.49 10.80
C PHE A 179 7.03 8.13 10.50
N TRP A 180 6.52 8.56 9.35
CA TRP A 180 5.22 8.14 8.88
C TRP A 180 5.38 6.88 8.06
N ALA A 181 4.48 5.93 8.27
CA ALA A 181 4.41 4.74 7.45
C ALA A 181 2.96 4.36 7.17
N VAL A 182 2.74 3.75 6.01
CA VAL A 182 1.56 2.95 5.73
C VAL A 182 1.96 1.48 5.74
N ASN A 183 1.30 0.69 6.56
CA ASN A 183 1.62 -0.71 6.85
C ASN A 183 0.53 -1.63 6.28
N ALA A 184 0.91 -2.86 5.91
CA ALA A 184 -0.01 -3.90 5.47
C ALA A 184 0.18 -5.20 6.24
N HIS A 185 -0.93 -5.84 6.63
CA HIS A 185 -0.94 -7.20 7.17
C HIS A 185 -1.94 -8.07 6.41
N MET A 186 -1.76 -9.39 6.48
CA MET A 186 -2.66 -10.36 5.87
C MET A 186 -2.81 -11.63 6.70
N ALA A 187 -4.01 -12.22 6.67
CA ALA A 187 -4.33 -13.51 7.26
C ALA A 187 -5.05 -14.45 6.27
N ASP A 188 -4.72 -15.76 6.34
CA ASP A 188 -5.47 -16.84 5.71
C ASP A 188 -6.54 -17.37 6.69
N LEU A 189 -7.81 -17.26 6.30
CA LEU A 189 -8.94 -17.67 7.15
C LEU A 189 -9.41 -19.11 6.87
N THR A 190 -8.80 -19.81 5.90
CA THR A 190 -9.25 -21.14 5.46
C THR A 190 -8.79 -22.30 6.36
N GLN A 191 -7.80 -22.05 7.22
CA GLN A 191 -7.19 -23.07 8.07
C GLN A 191 -7.53 -22.90 9.56
N GLY A 192 -8.57 -22.12 9.88
CA GLY A 192 -8.91 -21.78 11.26
C GLY A 192 -7.71 -21.17 11.99
N SER A 193 -7.46 -21.58 13.23
CA SER A 193 -6.34 -21.07 14.05
C SER A 193 -4.94 -21.42 13.52
N ALA A 194 -4.82 -22.32 12.54
CA ALA A 194 -3.56 -22.64 11.87
C ALA A 194 -3.31 -21.77 10.61
N GLY A 195 -4.22 -20.85 10.28
CA GLY A 195 -4.05 -19.91 9.18
C GLY A 195 -2.82 -19.04 9.37
N ALA A 196 -2.11 -18.79 8.27
CA ALA A 196 -0.94 -17.93 8.29
C ALA A 196 -1.36 -16.47 8.55
N VAL A 197 -0.59 -15.78 9.39
CA VAL A 197 -0.65 -14.33 9.60
C VAL A 197 0.71 -13.77 9.24
N GLN A 198 0.70 -12.67 8.49
CA GLN A 198 1.92 -12.01 8.05
C GLN A 198 1.74 -10.50 8.18
N GLY A 199 2.70 -9.83 8.82
CA GLY A 199 2.96 -8.44 8.50
C GLY A 199 3.73 -8.42 7.18
N LEU A 200 3.19 -7.74 6.16
CA LEU A 200 3.73 -7.80 4.81
C LEU A 200 4.80 -6.74 4.57
N GLY A 201 4.72 -5.60 5.25
CA GLY A 201 5.67 -4.51 5.06
C GLY A 201 5.00 -3.16 5.13
N TYR A 202 5.75 -2.14 4.73
CA TYR A 202 5.32 -0.75 4.79
C TYR A 202 5.94 0.10 3.68
N GLN A 203 5.43 1.32 3.55
CA GLN A 203 6.03 2.38 2.74
C GLN A 203 6.24 3.62 3.58
N LEU A 204 7.30 4.37 3.26
CA LEU A 204 7.73 5.58 3.98
C LEU A 204 7.34 6.88 3.27
N ALA A 205 6.67 6.78 2.12
CA ALA A 205 6.22 7.91 1.33
C ALA A 205 4.92 7.58 0.60
N HIS A 206 4.22 8.63 0.20
CA HIS A 206 2.99 8.51 -0.58
C HIS A 206 3.27 8.07 -2.03
N ARG A 207 2.21 7.68 -2.74
CA ARG A 207 2.24 7.17 -4.12
C ARG A 207 3.09 5.93 -4.33
N GLY A 208 3.34 5.18 -3.26
CA GLY A 208 4.18 3.99 -3.29
C GLY A 208 5.61 4.23 -3.76
N LEU A 209 6.10 5.47 -3.67
CA LEU A 209 7.44 5.82 -4.12
C LEU A 209 8.50 5.18 -3.20
N PRO A 210 9.63 4.71 -3.75
CA PRO A 210 10.75 4.20 -2.96
C PRO A 210 11.61 5.31 -2.34
N ASN A 211 11.17 6.57 -2.43
CA ASN A 211 11.89 7.74 -1.94
C ASN A 211 11.33 8.13 -0.58
N PRO A 212 12.10 8.03 0.52
CA PRO A 212 11.61 8.43 1.84
C PRO A 212 11.44 9.94 1.95
N LEU A 213 10.64 10.38 2.93
CA LEU A 213 10.54 11.78 3.31
C LEU A 213 11.78 12.22 4.12
N ARG A 214 12.40 13.34 3.75
CA ARG A 214 13.62 13.90 4.36
C ARG A 214 13.46 15.41 4.56
N THR A 215 14.23 15.95 5.49
CA THR A 215 14.17 17.37 5.85
C THR A 215 14.66 18.28 4.70
N PRO A 216 13.99 19.42 4.42
CA PRO A 216 14.15 20.15 3.16
C PRO A 216 15.26 21.21 3.18
N PHE A 217 16.27 21.10 4.05
CA PHE A 217 17.28 22.17 4.23
C PHE A 217 18.28 22.33 3.07
N ASP A 218 18.13 21.53 2.01
CA ASP A 218 18.78 21.69 0.71
C ASP A 218 17.90 22.58 -0.19
N TYR A 219 17.91 23.87 0.12
CA TYR A 219 17.06 24.89 -0.53
C TYR A 219 17.33 25.04 -2.03
N ASN A 220 18.48 24.61 -2.53
CA ASN A 220 18.78 24.63 -3.96
C ASN A 220 18.65 23.24 -4.64
N GLN A 221 18.25 22.22 -3.89
CA GLN A 221 17.92 20.86 -4.34
C GLN A 221 19.06 20.17 -5.10
N ASN A 222 20.30 20.35 -4.65
CA ASN A 222 21.48 19.74 -5.28
C ASN A 222 21.98 18.47 -4.57
N GLY A 223 21.26 18.01 -3.55
CA GLY A 223 21.59 16.85 -2.72
C GLY A 223 22.55 17.15 -1.56
N GLN A 224 22.94 18.41 -1.35
CA GLN A 224 23.87 18.83 -0.31
C GLN A 224 23.30 20.04 0.44
N ILE A 225 23.50 20.07 1.76
CA ILE A 225 23.16 21.22 2.59
C ILE A 225 24.45 22.02 2.78
N ASP A 226 24.67 23.05 1.97
CA ASP A 226 25.91 23.82 1.95
C ASP A 226 25.69 25.34 1.79
N ALA A 227 26.78 26.07 1.50
CA ALA A 227 26.76 27.52 1.42
C ALA A 227 25.94 28.06 0.23
N ALA A 228 25.61 27.24 -0.78
CA ALA A 228 24.71 27.63 -1.86
C ALA A 228 23.27 27.76 -1.34
N ASP A 229 22.82 26.89 -0.44
CA ASP A 229 21.50 26.98 0.20
C ASP A 229 21.35 28.26 1.00
N TYR A 230 22.40 28.66 1.72
CA TYR A 230 22.41 29.94 2.42
C TYR A 230 22.10 31.12 1.50
N THR A 231 22.55 31.08 0.24
CA THR A 231 22.25 32.16 -0.71
C THR A 231 20.78 32.15 -1.12
N VAL A 232 20.16 30.99 -1.25
CA VAL A 232 18.71 30.87 -1.49
C VAL A 232 17.94 31.43 -0.29
N TRP A 233 18.27 30.99 0.92
CA TRP A 233 17.64 31.51 2.15
C TRP A 233 17.76 33.02 2.29
N ARG A 234 18.98 33.54 2.15
CA ARG A 234 19.24 34.97 2.33
C ARG A 234 18.49 35.81 1.30
N ASP A 235 18.43 35.35 0.06
CA ASP A 235 17.77 36.07 -1.02
C ASP A 235 16.24 36.00 -0.91
N SER A 236 15.72 35.01 -0.17
CA SER A 236 14.29 34.83 0.15
C SER A 236 13.89 35.27 1.56
N LEU A 237 14.77 35.93 2.32
CA LEU A 237 14.47 36.30 3.71
C LEU A 237 13.23 37.23 3.81
N ASN A 238 12.25 36.81 4.62
CA ASN A 238 10.90 37.38 4.76
C ASN A 238 9.96 37.16 3.57
N ASP A 239 10.29 36.26 2.63
CA ASP A 239 9.29 35.76 1.69
C ASP A 239 8.19 35.04 2.47
N GLU A 240 6.94 35.22 2.06
CA GLU A 240 5.76 34.55 2.61
C GLU A 240 5.18 33.58 1.57
N GLY A 241 4.64 32.46 2.04
CA GLY A 241 4.05 31.40 1.22
C GLY A 241 5.06 30.36 0.77
N ASP A 242 4.79 29.74 -0.38
CA ASP A 242 5.57 28.60 -0.87
C ASP A 242 6.97 29.01 -1.37
N SER A 243 7.95 28.95 -0.46
CA SER A 243 9.37 29.16 -0.75
C SER A 243 10.17 27.87 -0.60
N ALA A 244 11.23 27.72 -1.41
CA ALA A 244 12.19 26.63 -1.26
C ALA A 244 13.09 26.82 -0.04
N ALA A 245 13.23 28.05 0.45
CA ALA A 245 14.05 28.39 1.62
C ALA A 245 13.30 28.33 2.96
N ASP A 246 11.99 28.13 2.91
CA ASP A 246 11.17 27.84 4.08
C ASP A 246 11.43 26.38 4.45
N GLY A 247 12.43 26.16 5.30
CA GLY A 247 12.94 24.83 5.65
C GLY A 247 12.17 24.16 6.76
N ASN A 248 11.47 24.94 7.58
CA ASN A 248 10.54 24.42 8.57
C ASN A 248 9.11 24.32 7.99
N ASN A 249 8.84 24.89 6.81
CA ASN A 249 7.54 24.91 6.16
C ASN A 249 6.46 25.56 7.04
N ASP A 250 6.74 26.73 7.61
CA ASP A 250 5.78 27.50 8.40
C ASP A 250 5.14 28.68 7.63
N GLY A 251 5.44 28.78 6.34
CA GLY A 251 4.90 29.78 5.43
C GLY A 251 5.67 31.10 5.45
N VAL A 252 6.78 31.20 6.20
CA VAL A 252 7.65 32.38 6.20
C VAL A 252 9.13 32.01 6.25
N VAL A 253 9.93 32.58 5.36
CA VAL A 253 11.38 32.39 5.41
C VAL A 253 11.99 33.30 6.48
N ASP A 254 12.43 32.73 7.59
CA ASP A 254 12.91 33.51 8.75
C ASP A 254 14.20 32.96 9.40
N GLN A 255 14.47 33.39 10.64
CA GLN A 255 15.67 32.99 11.37
C GLN A 255 15.65 31.52 11.80
N ILE A 256 14.48 30.92 12.00
CA ILE A 256 14.31 29.51 12.37
C ILE A 256 14.79 28.62 11.22
N ASP A 257 14.50 29.00 9.97
CA ASP A 257 15.00 28.29 8.78
C ASP A 257 16.52 28.29 8.72
N TYR A 258 17.12 29.47 8.92
CA TYR A 258 18.57 29.57 8.97
C TYR A 258 19.17 28.72 10.10
N ASP A 259 18.58 28.77 11.30
CA ASP A 259 19.10 28.01 12.45
C ASP A 259 19.03 26.50 12.15
N ASN A 260 17.95 26.04 11.51
CA ASN A 260 17.78 24.65 11.09
C ASN A 260 18.75 24.24 9.98
N TRP A 261 18.91 25.07 8.94
CA TRP A 261 19.92 24.87 7.90
C TRP A 261 21.33 24.82 8.51
N ALA A 262 21.67 25.76 9.40
CA ALA A 262 22.98 25.84 10.04
C ALA A 262 23.29 24.60 10.89
N ASN A 263 22.28 24.05 11.58
CA ASN A 263 22.38 22.80 12.33
C ASN A 263 22.60 21.57 11.44
N ASN A 264 22.28 21.66 10.14
CA ASN A 264 22.42 20.57 9.17
C ASN A 264 23.49 20.84 8.10
N TYR A 265 24.24 21.94 8.21
CA TYR A 265 25.31 22.30 7.26
C TYR A 265 26.33 21.17 7.11
N GLY A 266 26.63 20.80 5.86
CA GLY A 266 27.56 19.74 5.48
C GLY A 266 26.95 18.35 5.45
N LYS A 267 25.65 18.19 5.74
CA LYS A 267 24.92 16.94 5.55
C LYS A 267 24.36 16.85 4.12
N SER A 268 24.07 15.64 3.67
CA SER A 268 23.37 15.36 2.41
C SER A 268 21.93 14.94 2.69
N THR A 269 20.97 15.32 1.86
CA THR A 269 19.56 14.87 1.92
C THR A 269 19.35 13.41 1.47
N GLY A 270 20.44 12.67 1.26
CA GLY A 270 20.42 11.25 0.95
C GLY A 270 19.98 10.36 2.13
N LEU A 271 19.81 9.07 1.83
CA LEU A 271 19.15 8.08 2.70
C LEU A 271 19.66 8.03 4.15
N SER A 272 20.96 8.24 4.39
CA SER A 272 21.59 8.17 5.72
C SER A 272 21.98 9.53 6.31
N GLY A 273 21.74 10.63 5.59
CA GLY A 273 22.39 11.93 5.88
C GLY A 273 21.52 12.91 6.67
N THR A 274 20.21 12.68 6.75
CA THR A 274 19.25 13.57 7.41
C THR A 274 18.14 12.77 8.08
N ALA A 275 17.60 13.29 9.19
CA ALA A 275 16.45 12.69 9.86
C ALA A 275 15.19 12.76 8.98
N TYR A 276 14.36 11.72 9.08
CA TYR A 276 12.99 11.70 8.59
C TYR A 276 12.12 12.59 9.49
N ALA A 277 11.42 13.57 8.92
CA ALA A 277 10.57 14.50 9.68
C ALA A 277 9.41 15.02 8.81
N PRO A 278 8.32 14.24 8.65
CA PRO A 278 7.14 14.62 7.88
C PRO A 278 6.25 15.64 8.60
N GLN A 279 6.54 15.92 9.88
CA GLN A 279 5.74 16.79 10.72
C GLN A 279 6.45 18.13 10.95
N ASN A 280 5.81 19.21 10.54
CA ASN A 280 5.81 20.45 11.31
C ASN A 280 4.37 20.94 11.47
N GLY A 281 4.00 21.33 12.69
CA GLY A 281 2.61 21.53 13.12
C GLY A 281 1.93 22.80 12.61
N SER A 282 2.44 23.45 11.57
CA SER A 282 1.88 24.69 11.03
C SER A 282 1.48 24.64 9.56
N GLU A 283 2.19 23.96 8.64
CA GLU A 283 1.74 23.79 7.24
C GLU A 283 2.15 22.43 6.63
N GLN A 284 1.33 21.94 5.71
CA GLN A 284 1.21 20.54 5.30
C GLN A 284 1.75 20.33 3.87
N ILE A 285 3.00 19.87 3.71
CA ILE A 285 3.66 19.73 2.38
C ILE A 285 4.68 18.58 2.28
N SER A 286 4.22 17.36 2.56
CA SER A 286 4.94 16.09 2.37
C SER A 286 5.55 15.93 0.98
N GLU A 287 4.94 16.51 -0.06
CA GLU A 287 5.48 16.50 -1.42
C GLU A 287 6.89 17.14 -1.49
N LYS A 288 7.15 18.21 -0.72
CA LYS A 288 8.48 18.86 -0.66
C LYS A 288 9.52 18.05 0.12
N LEU A 289 9.07 17.11 0.93
CA LEU A 289 9.94 16.27 1.74
C LEU A 289 10.39 15.02 0.98
N LEU A 290 9.81 14.70 -0.17
CA LEU A 290 10.28 13.57 -0.98
C LEU A 290 11.76 13.73 -1.34
N SER A 291 12.58 12.81 -0.84
CA SER A 291 14.00 12.83 -1.16
C SER A 291 14.26 12.60 -2.65
N ALA A 292 15.33 13.21 -3.16
CA ALA A 292 15.80 12.98 -4.52
C ALA A 292 16.34 11.56 -4.73
N GLU A 293 16.75 10.89 -3.65
CA GLU A 293 17.34 9.55 -3.67
C GLU A 293 16.28 8.48 -3.40
N SER A 294 16.28 7.43 -4.22
CA SER A 294 15.43 6.26 -4.01
C SER A 294 16.19 5.19 -3.25
N PHE A 295 15.46 4.40 -2.46
CA PHE A 295 15.97 3.16 -1.90
C PHE A 295 16.45 2.21 -3.02
N PRO A 296 17.67 1.65 -2.92
CA PRO A 296 18.23 0.83 -3.98
C PRO A 296 17.41 -0.45 -4.18
N GLY A 297 17.08 -0.80 -5.42
CA GLY A 297 16.42 -2.08 -5.73
C GLY A 297 14.91 -2.11 -5.52
N LEU A 298 14.32 -1.12 -4.84
CA LEU A 298 12.86 -0.96 -4.76
C LEU A 298 12.33 -0.22 -5.98
N ASN A 299 11.21 -0.70 -6.50
CA ASN A 299 10.39 0.00 -7.49
C ASN A 299 9.16 0.61 -6.82
N GLN A 300 8.48 1.48 -7.55
CA GLN A 300 7.20 2.01 -7.11
C GLN A 300 6.20 0.87 -6.85
N GLY A 301 5.57 0.89 -5.68
CA GLY A 301 4.62 -0.13 -5.24
C GLY A 301 5.23 -1.28 -4.45
N ASP A 302 6.56 -1.44 -4.46
CA ASP A 302 7.23 -2.45 -3.64
C ASP A 302 7.15 -2.04 -2.16
N LEU A 303 7.05 -3.05 -1.28
CA LEU A 303 7.02 -2.85 0.16
C LEU A 303 8.43 -2.97 0.74
N ILE A 304 8.70 -2.15 1.76
CA ILE A 304 9.84 -2.38 2.65
C ILE A 304 9.46 -3.53 3.58
N ASP A 305 10.16 -4.66 3.43
CA ASP A 305 10.06 -5.82 4.30
C ASP A 305 11.45 -6.23 4.82
N LYS A 306 11.50 -7.25 5.67
CA LYS A 306 12.74 -7.76 6.24
C LYS A 306 13.72 -8.27 5.20
N ASN A 307 13.24 -8.94 4.14
CA ASN A 307 14.14 -9.47 3.10
C ASN A 307 14.83 -8.33 2.36
N TYR A 308 14.09 -7.27 2.05
CA TYR A 308 14.65 -6.06 1.49
C TYR A 308 15.64 -5.41 2.46
N ALA A 309 15.24 -5.18 3.72
CA ALA A 309 16.09 -4.55 4.72
C ALA A 309 17.43 -5.29 4.89
N MET A 310 17.40 -6.62 5.01
CA MET A 310 18.59 -7.49 5.14
C MET A 310 19.35 -7.74 3.83
N GLY A 311 18.81 -7.28 2.71
CA GLY A 311 19.35 -7.43 1.36
C GLY A 311 19.86 -6.09 0.83
N ASP A 312 19.15 -5.54 -0.15
CA ASP A 312 19.51 -4.28 -0.79
C ASP A 312 19.40 -3.07 0.16
N GLY A 313 18.59 -3.18 1.22
CA GLY A 313 18.48 -2.22 2.31
C GLY A 313 19.71 -2.18 3.25
N GLY A 314 20.67 -3.08 3.09
CA GLY A 314 21.99 -3.01 3.72
C GLY A 314 22.09 -3.46 5.18
N CYS A 315 20.97 -3.70 5.87
CA CYS A 315 20.97 -4.18 7.25
C CYS A 315 21.69 -5.53 7.34
N THR A 316 22.61 -5.66 8.29
CA THR A 316 23.47 -6.85 8.40
C THR A 316 23.01 -7.82 9.49
N ASN A 317 22.10 -7.36 10.35
CA ASN A 317 21.55 -8.12 11.46
C ASN A 317 20.19 -7.53 11.89
N ASN A 318 19.49 -8.23 12.80
CA ASN A 318 18.25 -7.74 13.41
C ASN A 318 18.51 -6.56 14.35
N GLU A 319 19.77 -6.22 14.58
CA GLU A 319 20.16 -5.02 15.27
C GLU A 319 20.16 -3.76 14.39
N GLY A 320 19.87 -3.85 13.09
CA GLY A 320 19.89 -2.66 12.24
C GLY A 320 21.28 -2.16 11.83
N ASP A 321 22.34 -2.85 12.26
CA ASP A 321 23.70 -2.47 11.89
C ASP A 321 23.86 -2.51 10.36
N GLY A 322 24.32 -1.41 9.78
CA GLY A 322 24.63 -1.32 8.36
C GLY A 322 23.46 -1.01 7.44
N CYS A 323 22.23 -0.81 7.98
CA CYS A 323 21.10 -0.34 7.18
C CYS A 323 21.47 0.95 6.40
N VAL A 324 20.99 1.08 5.16
CA VAL A 324 21.21 2.29 4.36
C VAL A 324 20.45 3.50 4.89
N ALA A 325 19.40 3.26 5.68
CA ALA A 325 18.67 4.25 6.46
C ALA A 325 18.13 3.60 7.74
N GLU A 326 18.09 4.36 8.82
CA GLU A 326 17.68 3.88 10.16
C GLU A 326 16.21 3.43 10.20
N GLU A 327 15.32 4.02 9.40
CA GLU A 327 13.90 3.60 9.41
C GLU A 327 13.71 2.16 8.92
N LEU A 328 14.65 1.61 8.14
CA LEU A 328 14.57 0.25 7.63
C LEU A 328 14.60 -0.81 8.74
N GLU A 329 15.15 -0.46 9.90
CA GLU A 329 15.16 -1.31 11.09
C GLU A 329 13.76 -1.73 11.52
N PHE A 330 12.76 -0.90 11.24
CA PHE A 330 11.36 -1.18 11.54
C PHE A 330 10.86 -2.49 10.94
N ALA A 331 11.43 -2.91 9.80
CA ALA A 331 11.05 -4.14 9.12
C ALA A 331 11.59 -5.42 9.79
N LEU A 332 12.65 -5.30 10.59
CA LEU A 332 13.41 -6.42 11.14
C LEU A 332 12.60 -7.16 12.21
N ASP A 333 13.07 -8.36 12.59
CA ASP A 333 12.49 -9.02 13.77
C ASP A 333 13.01 -8.34 15.04
N ALA A 334 12.24 -8.42 16.12
CA ALA A 334 12.79 -8.19 17.46
C ALA A 334 13.97 -9.15 17.70
N ALA A 335 15.07 -8.63 18.24
CA ALA A 335 16.24 -9.46 18.53
C ALA A 335 15.90 -10.48 19.63
N ALA A 336 16.56 -11.65 19.61
CA ALA A 336 16.20 -12.74 20.52
C ALA A 336 16.43 -12.40 22.01
N ASP A 337 17.29 -11.43 22.29
CA ASP A 337 17.61 -10.88 23.60
C ASP A 337 16.86 -9.58 23.91
N GLU A 338 16.03 -9.10 22.99
CA GLU A 338 15.22 -7.91 23.14
C GLU A 338 13.98 -8.19 23.98
N VAL A 339 13.96 -7.65 25.20
CA VAL A 339 12.82 -7.81 26.10
C VAL A 339 11.68 -6.89 25.66
N ASN A 340 10.49 -7.46 25.47
CA ASN A 340 9.25 -6.73 25.15
C ASN A 340 9.27 -5.90 23.86
N ASN A 341 10.11 -6.23 22.87
CA ASN A 341 10.22 -5.46 21.62
C ASN A 341 10.56 -3.97 21.86
N GLY A 342 11.55 -3.70 22.72
CA GLY A 342 11.98 -2.35 23.09
C GLY A 342 12.49 -1.47 21.94
N SER A 343 12.83 -2.03 20.79
CA SER A 343 13.25 -1.33 19.55
C SER A 343 12.07 -1.10 18.59
N ASN A 344 10.86 -1.57 18.91
CA ASN A 344 9.66 -1.46 18.09
C ASN A 344 9.74 -2.14 16.70
N HIS A 345 10.55 -3.18 16.56
CA HIS A 345 10.67 -3.97 15.33
C HIS A 345 9.36 -4.72 15.03
N ARG A 346 8.95 -4.80 13.75
CA ARG A 346 7.65 -5.37 13.37
C ARG A 346 7.72 -6.77 12.74
N GLY A 347 8.90 -7.22 12.31
CA GLY A 347 9.09 -8.53 11.70
C GLY A 347 8.34 -8.70 10.38
N TYR A 348 8.33 -7.67 9.54
CA TYR A 348 7.61 -7.68 8.29
C TYR A 348 8.25 -8.62 7.27
N LEU A 349 7.46 -9.50 6.65
CA LEU A 349 7.92 -10.46 5.66
C LEU A 349 6.88 -10.63 4.55
N ASN A 350 7.14 -10.07 3.38
CA ASN A 350 6.20 -10.05 2.26
C ASN A 350 6.22 -11.35 1.45
N THR A 351 5.90 -12.51 2.06
CA THR A 351 5.88 -13.76 1.27
C THR A 351 4.70 -13.83 0.30
N ALA A 352 3.68 -12.98 0.50
CA ALA A 352 2.52 -12.86 -0.37
C ALA A 352 2.80 -12.06 -1.66
N ASP A 353 4.00 -11.47 -1.80
CA ASP A 353 4.32 -10.58 -2.93
C ASP A 353 3.26 -9.48 -3.10
N LEU A 354 2.78 -8.88 -2.00
CA LEU A 354 1.85 -7.76 -2.04
C LEU A 354 2.56 -6.52 -2.57
N ARG A 355 1.90 -5.79 -3.46
CA ARG A 355 2.27 -4.42 -3.82
C ARG A 355 1.22 -3.46 -3.30
N MET A 356 1.64 -2.25 -2.94
CA MET A 356 0.76 -1.25 -2.35
C MET A 356 1.17 0.15 -2.77
N ALA A 357 0.24 1.07 -2.84
CA ALA A 357 0.49 2.49 -2.89
C ALA A 357 -0.60 3.24 -2.14
N PHE A 358 -0.24 4.41 -1.61
CA PHE A 358 -1.16 5.22 -0.83
C PHE A 358 -1.04 6.68 -1.25
N ASP A 359 -2.12 7.24 -1.78
CA ASP A 359 -2.24 8.65 -2.11
C ASP A 359 -3.47 9.24 -1.39
N ASN A 360 -3.21 9.91 -0.27
CA ASN A 360 -4.23 10.50 0.59
C ASN A 360 -4.54 11.96 0.23
N SER A 361 -4.22 12.44 -0.98
CA SER A 361 -4.29 13.86 -1.32
C SER A 361 -5.69 14.43 -1.56
N ASN A 362 -6.72 13.58 -1.55
CA ASN A 362 -8.10 13.99 -1.76
C ASN A 362 -8.68 14.74 -0.55
N THR A 363 -9.56 15.72 -0.82
CA THR A 363 -10.29 16.53 0.17
C THR A 363 -11.78 16.67 -0.15
N GLN A 364 -12.27 15.90 -1.10
CA GLN A 364 -13.69 15.83 -1.48
C GLN A 364 -14.23 14.47 -1.05
N GLY A 365 -15.52 14.22 -1.15
CA GLY A 365 -16.05 12.91 -0.83
C GLY A 365 -17.46 13.03 -0.31
N VAL A 366 -17.69 12.45 0.87
CA VAL A 366 -18.97 12.52 1.56
C VAL A 366 -18.85 13.27 2.88
N ALA A 367 -19.49 14.44 2.93
CA ALA A 367 -19.32 15.35 4.06
C ALA A 367 -19.68 14.67 5.40
N GLY A 368 -18.70 14.63 6.30
CA GLY A 368 -18.89 14.20 7.68
C GLY A 368 -19.19 15.38 8.60
N SER A 369 -20.42 15.46 9.10
CA SER A 369 -20.76 16.01 10.42
C SER A 369 -22.29 16.12 10.60
N GLY A 370 -22.73 16.04 11.86
CA GLY A 370 -24.11 16.31 12.26
C GLY A 370 -24.69 15.25 13.21
N SER A 371 -25.75 15.62 13.92
CA SER A 371 -26.63 14.68 14.63
C SER A 371 -27.57 14.00 13.63
N LEU A 372 -27.82 12.70 13.78
CA LEU A 372 -28.78 11.98 12.93
C LEU A 372 -30.14 12.71 12.83
N PRO A 373 -30.76 12.76 11.64
CA PRO A 373 -30.17 12.41 10.33
C PRO A 373 -29.13 13.46 9.92
N TRP A 374 -27.98 13.02 9.38
CA TRP A 374 -26.87 13.91 9.04
C TRP A 374 -27.28 15.07 8.15
N ALA A 375 -26.75 16.25 8.45
CA ALA A 375 -27.04 17.46 7.71
C ALA A 375 -26.45 17.36 6.28
N THR A 376 -27.19 17.91 5.32
CA THR A 376 -26.83 17.97 3.90
C THR A 376 -26.23 19.33 3.56
N ASP A 377 -25.36 19.86 4.41
CA ASP A 377 -24.65 21.11 4.17
C ASP A 377 -23.36 20.88 3.37
N GLY A 378 -23.50 20.33 2.16
CA GLY A 378 -22.40 20.09 1.24
C GLY A 378 -22.87 19.33 0.01
N ALA A 379 -22.19 19.55 -1.12
CA ALA A 379 -22.36 18.66 -2.28
C ALA A 379 -21.39 17.50 -2.11
N ASP A 380 -21.92 16.32 -1.81
CA ASP A 380 -21.12 15.09 -1.77
C ASP A 380 -20.72 14.72 -3.21
N ASN A 381 -19.42 14.57 -3.47
CA ASN A 381 -18.87 14.24 -4.80
C ASN A 381 -17.95 13.00 -4.76
N PRO A 382 -18.37 11.87 -4.16
CA PRO A 382 -17.54 10.67 -4.08
C PRO A 382 -17.11 10.17 -5.47
N ALA A 383 -17.90 10.44 -6.52
CA ALA A 383 -17.58 10.05 -7.90
C ALA A 383 -16.36 10.80 -8.51
N ASP A 384 -15.96 11.93 -7.94
CA ASP A 384 -14.83 12.74 -8.41
C ASP A 384 -13.53 12.40 -7.65
N VAL A 385 -13.62 11.59 -6.60
CA VAL A 385 -12.47 11.17 -5.78
C VAL A 385 -11.69 10.07 -6.50
N THR A 386 -10.42 10.33 -6.78
CA THR A 386 -9.58 9.49 -7.65
C THR A 386 -8.32 8.96 -6.99
N THR A 387 -8.04 9.35 -5.75
CA THR A 387 -6.84 8.90 -5.01
C THR A 387 -7.24 8.12 -3.77
N GLY A 388 -6.40 7.20 -3.31
CA GLY A 388 -6.58 6.49 -2.05
C GLY A 388 -5.57 5.37 -1.85
N LEU A 389 -6.01 4.25 -1.28
CA LEU A 389 -5.19 3.05 -1.14
C LEU A 389 -5.34 2.15 -2.37
N GLU A 390 -4.21 1.83 -2.99
CA GLU A 390 -4.12 0.87 -4.07
C GLU A 390 -3.28 -0.34 -3.64
N PHE A 391 -3.69 -1.55 -4.01
CA PHE A 391 -2.87 -2.73 -3.80
C PHE A 391 -3.05 -3.76 -4.90
N SER A 392 -2.05 -4.63 -5.03
CA SER A 392 -2.10 -5.78 -5.92
C SER A 392 -1.55 -7.02 -5.26
N ILE A 393 -2.25 -8.14 -5.41
CA ILE A 393 -1.89 -9.43 -4.84
C ILE A 393 -1.98 -10.54 -5.90
N PRO A 394 -1.05 -11.52 -5.93
CA PRO A 394 -1.17 -12.67 -6.81
C PRO A 394 -2.44 -13.48 -6.56
N LEU A 395 -3.05 -13.99 -7.63
CA LEU A 395 -4.18 -14.91 -7.55
C LEU A 395 -3.77 -16.23 -6.87
N SER A 396 -2.50 -16.61 -6.86
CA SER A 396 -2.00 -17.78 -6.11
C SER A 396 -2.19 -17.63 -4.62
N GLU A 397 -2.01 -16.42 -4.08
CA GLU A 397 -2.23 -16.12 -2.67
C GLU A 397 -3.72 -16.15 -2.32
N LEU A 398 -4.59 -15.86 -3.30
CA LEU A 398 -6.04 -16.01 -3.21
C LEU A 398 -6.52 -17.43 -3.54
N GLY A 399 -5.64 -18.44 -3.55
CA GLY A 399 -6.03 -19.83 -3.79
C GLY A 399 -6.40 -20.16 -5.24
N ASN A 400 -6.02 -19.32 -6.20
CA ASN A 400 -6.30 -19.44 -7.64
C ASN A 400 -7.81 -19.51 -7.94
N PRO A 401 -8.57 -18.42 -7.70
CA PRO A 401 -10.00 -18.40 -7.92
C PRO A 401 -10.36 -18.80 -9.35
N ALA A 402 -11.32 -19.72 -9.48
CA ALA A 402 -11.88 -20.14 -10.77
C ALA A 402 -13.20 -19.42 -11.10
N GLY A 403 -13.76 -18.69 -10.12
CA GLY A 403 -15.00 -17.94 -10.20
C GLY A 403 -14.80 -16.48 -9.81
N GLN A 404 -15.89 -15.76 -9.62
CA GLN A 404 -15.83 -14.36 -9.17
C GLN A 404 -15.09 -14.24 -7.84
N ILE A 405 -14.39 -13.12 -7.66
CA ILE A 405 -13.83 -12.71 -6.38
C ILE A 405 -14.80 -11.68 -5.79
N LYS A 406 -15.09 -11.77 -4.51
CA LYS A 406 -15.85 -10.75 -3.78
C LYS A 406 -14.92 -10.05 -2.81
N LEU A 407 -15.10 -8.75 -2.68
CA LEU A 407 -14.30 -7.90 -1.82
C LEU A 407 -15.21 -7.06 -0.95
N MET A 408 -15.03 -7.15 0.37
CA MET A 408 -15.66 -6.27 1.35
C MET A 408 -14.58 -5.42 1.98
N ALA A 409 -14.67 -4.10 1.86
CA ALA A 409 -13.83 -3.18 2.59
C ALA A 409 -14.66 -2.29 3.52
N PHE A 410 -14.10 -1.91 4.66
CA PHE A 410 -14.67 -0.90 5.57
C PHE A 410 -13.56 -0.27 6.42
N ILE A 411 -13.84 0.91 6.96
CA ILE A 411 -12.92 1.60 7.86
C ILE A 411 -13.27 1.26 9.30
N GLY A 412 -12.27 0.98 10.12
CA GLY A 412 -12.41 0.87 11.58
C GLY A 412 -11.40 1.75 12.30
N ASN A 413 -11.52 1.87 13.62
CA ASN A 413 -10.51 2.56 14.42
C ASN A 413 -9.32 1.63 14.75
N GLY A 414 -8.24 2.21 15.30
CA GLY A 414 -7.03 1.46 15.65
C GLY A 414 -7.23 0.33 16.66
N SER A 415 -8.29 0.38 17.47
CA SER A 415 -8.61 -0.64 18.47
C SER A 415 -9.57 -1.73 17.96
N PHE A 416 -9.99 -1.67 16.70
CA PHE A 416 -10.97 -2.59 16.09
C PHE A 416 -12.30 -2.70 16.84
N ASP A 417 -12.70 -1.69 17.62
CA ASP A 417 -13.95 -1.66 18.37
C ASP A 417 -14.94 -0.60 17.89
N TYR A 418 -14.57 0.09 16.81
CA TYR A 418 -15.42 1.03 16.10
C TYR A 418 -15.31 0.78 14.59
N MET A 419 -16.45 0.82 13.89
CA MET A 419 -16.54 0.56 12.46
C MET A 419 -17.37 1.65 11.77
N SER A 420 -16.88 2.12 10.63
CA SER A 420 -17.59 3.03 9.73
C SER A 420 -18.86 2.36 9.20
N ASN A 421 -19.85 3.18 8.87
CA ASN A 421 -21.02 2.74 8.12
C ASN A 421 -20.77 2.65 6.60
N GLN A 422 -19.59 3.06 6.12
CA GLN A 422 -19.20 2.92 4.72
C GLN A 422 -18.55 1.56 4.47
N PHE A 423 -18.97 0.96 3.36
CA PHE A 423 -18.46 -0.32 2.88
C PHE A 423 -18.01 -0.21 1.43
N SER A 424 -17.25 -1.18 0.92
CA SER A 424 -16.93 -1.23 -0.51
C SER A 424 -18.17 -1.40 -1.38
N GLY A 425 -19.20 -2.10 -0.90
CA GLY A 425 -20.49 -2.24 -1.56
C GLY A 425 -21.51 -1.19 -1.11
N ALA A 426 -22.74 -1.61 -0.84
CA ALA A 426 -23.77 -0.76 -0.27
C ALA A 426 -23.39 -0.35 1.17
N GLY A 427 -23.28 0.95 1.43
CA GLY A 427 -23.11 1.49 2.78
C GLY A 427 -24.41 1.51 3.58
N LEU A 428 -24.31 1.80 4.88
CA LEU A 428 -25.46 1.87 5.77
C LEU A 428 -25.98 3.31 5.87
N GLN A 429 -27.26 3.51 5.57
CA GLN A 429 -27.94 4.80 5.75
C GLN A 429 -28.28 5.11 7.23
N ASP A 430 -27.46 4.62 8.15
CA ASP A 430 -27.55 4.83 9.58
C ASP A 430 -26.17 5.19 10.12
N ALA A 431 -26.08 5.62 11.39
CA ALA A 431 -24.83 5.98 12.04
C ALA A 431 -23.73 4.92 11.87
N ASN A 432 -22.48 5.38 12.04
CA ASN A 432 -21.35 4.47 12.24
C ASN A 432 -21.71 3.38 13.23
N LEU A 433 -21.20 2.19 12.95
CA LEU A 433 -21.42 1.01 13.72
C LEU A 433 -20.55 1.13 14.98
N ASP A 434 -21.09 1.81 16.00
CA ASP A 434 -20.53 1.85 17.35
C ASP A 434 -20.22 0.41 17.87
N GLN A 435 -19.50 0.28 18.99
CA GLN A 435 -19.17 -0.97 19.74
C GLN A 435 -20.30 -2.02 19.86
N VAL A 436 -21.56 -1.64 19.62
CA VAL A 436 -22.79 -2.42 19.75
C VAL A 436 -22.83 -3.67 18.86
N LEU A 437 -22.06 -3.71 17.76
CA LEU A 437 -21.97 -4.91 16.92
C LEU A 437 -21.03 -5.99 17.48
N ILE A 438 -20.08 -5.61 18.35
CA ILE A 438 -18.87 -6.42 18.52
C ILE A 438 -18.63 -6.92 19.96
N ASN A 439 -18.97 -6.22 21.04
CA ASN A 439 -18.76 -6.82 22.37
C ASN A 439 -19.57 -6.20 23.54
N ALA A 440 -20.81 -6.67 23.75
CA ALA A 440 -21.53 -6.47 25.02
C ALA A 440 -22.54 -7.58 25.40
N GLY A 441 -22.34 -8.83 24.95
CA GLY A 441 -22.96 -10.00 25.59
C GLY A 441 -24.47 -10.22 25.40
N GLY A 442 -25.05 -9.96 24.21
CA GLY A 442 -26.37 -10.49 23.85
C GLY A 442 -26.84 -10.11 22.42
N PRO A 443 -27.46 -11.00 21.62
CA PRO A 443 -27.79 -10.72 20.22
C PRO A 443 -29.26 -10.30 19.97
N PRO A 444 -29.65 -9.80 18.77
CA PRO A 444 -28.84 -9.59 17.56
C PRO A 444 -28.99 -8.20 16.92
N LEU A 445 -27.86 -7.52 16.69
CA LEU A 445 -27.54 -6.91 15.39
C LEU A 445 -26.07 -7.25 15.19
N GLY A 446 -25.81 -8.47 14.71
CA GLY A 446 -24.50 -9.12 14.58
C GLY A 446 -24.24 -9.64 13.17
N SER A 447 -25.04 -9.18 12.20
CA SER A 447 -25.07 -9.71 10.85
C SER A 447 -25.36 -8.62 9.83
N LEU A 448 -24.42 -8.43 8.90
CA LEU A 448 -24.61 -7.62 7.70
C LEU A 448 -25.71 -8.22 6.81
N ALA A 449 -25.98 -9.53 6.88
CA ALA A 449 -27.05 -10.15 6.09
C ALA A 449 -28.47 -9.60 6.36
N ASP A 450 -28.68 -8.87 7.46
CA ASP A 450 -29.97 -8.21 7.77
C ASP A 450 -30.06 -6.78 7.18
N ILE A 451 -28.98 -6.29 6.57
CA ILE A 451 -28.85 -4.96 6.00
C ILE A 451 -29.22 -5.02 4.49
N PRO A 452 -29.98 -4.05 3.97
CA PRO A 452 -30.30 -4.01 2.54
C PRO A 452 -29.07 -3.77 1.65
N GLY A 453 -28.92 -4.63 0.64
CA GLY A 453 -27.84 -4.54 -0.35
C GLY A 453 -26.60 -5.32 0.10
N ASP A 454 -25.77 -5.71 -0.85
CA ASP A 454 -24.51 -6.39 -0.56
C ASP A 454 -23.47 -5.35 -0.11
N GLN A 455 -22.85 -5.50 1.06
CA GLN A 455 -21.75 -4.65 1.56
C GLN A 455 -20.42 -4.96 0.86
N PHE A 456 -20.39 -5.97 -0.02
CA PHE A 456 -19.25 -6.32 -0.85
C PHE A 456 -19.45 -5.96 -2.33
N VAL A 457 -18.36 -5.80 -3.07
CA VAL A 457 -18.36 -5.74 -4.54
C VAL A 457 -17.97 -7.08 -5.14
N THR A 458 -18.41 -7.34 -6.37
CA THR A 458 -18.07 -8.57 -7.10
C THR A 458 -17.16 -8.25 -8.29
N ILE A 459 -16.00 -8.87 -8.30
CA ILE A 459 -14.97 -8.75 -9.33
C ILE A 459 -15.08 -9.95 -10.26
N THR A 460 -15.26 -9.67 -11.55
CA THR A 460 -15.41 -10.73 -12.55
C THR A 460 -14.04 -11.10 -13.10
N LEU A 461 -13.73 -12.40 -13.12
CA LEU A 461 -12.52 -12.87 -13.79
C LEU A 461 -12.69 -12.74 -15.32
N PRO A 462 -11.68 -12.25 -16.04
CA PRO A 462 -11.65 -12.35 -17.49
C PRO A 462 -11.89 -13.80 -17.89
N SER A 463 -12.80 -14.06 -18.82
CA SER A 463 -13.02 -15.43 -19.27
C SER A 463 -11.69 -16.00 -19.76
N LEU A 464 -11.24 -17.13 -19.20
CA LEU A 464 -10.05 -17.86 -19.66
C LEU A 464 -10.17 -18.35 -21.12
N ALA A 465 -11.27 -18.05 -21.81
CA ALA A 465 -11.62 -18.45 -23.17
C ALA A 465 -10.72 -17.89 -24.29
N SER A 466 -9.57 -17.28 -24.00
CA SER A 466 -8.57 -16.94 -25.03
C SER A 466 -7.10 -17.17 -24.66
N ALA A 467 -6.79 -17.65 -23.45
CA ALA A 467 -5.41 -18.06 -23.09
C ALA A 467 -5.10 -19.49 -23.59
N GLY A 468 -5.45 -19.78 -24.84
CA GLY A 468 -4.97 -20.97 -25.53
C GLY A 468 -3.53 -20.73 -25.99
N ALA A 469 -2.57 -21.27 -25.25
CA ALA A 469 -1.18 -21.47 -25.68
C ALA A 469 -0.42 -20.20 -26.13
N ALA A 470 -0.23 -19.25 -25.21
CA ALA A 470 0.90 -18.32 -25.30
C ALA A 470 1.78 -18.49 -24.06
N ALA A 471 2.48 -19.63 -23.99
CA ALA A 471 3.73 -19.66 -23.25
C ALA A 471 4.66 -18.66 -23.98
N ALA A 472 4.85 -17.48 -23.40
CA ALA A 472 5.88 -16.57 -23.86
C ALA A 472 7.21 -17.33 -23.89
N PRO A 473 7.94 -17.37 -25.01
CA PRO A 473 9.31 -17.84 -24.97
C PRO A 473 10.08 -16.84 -24.11
N GLU A 474 10.83 -17.32 -23.12
CA GLU A 474 11.77 -16.46 -22.41
C GLU A 474 12.65 -15.70 -23.42
N PRO A 475 13.07 -14.46 -23.10
CA PRO A 475 13.83 -13.60 -24.02
C PRO A 475 15.12 -14.24 -24.58
N GLY A 476 15.62 -15.34 -23.98
CA GLY A 476 16.71 -16.16 -24.52
C GLY A 476 16.36 -17.06 -25.72
N ALA A 477 15.08 -17.41 -25.94
CA ALA A 477 14.68 -18.34 -26.99
C ALA A 477 14.50 -17.69 -28.37
N VAL A 478 14.25 -16.38 -28.43
CA VAL A 478 14.07 -15.63 -29.69
C VAL A 478 15.40 -15.48 -30.45
N ILE A 479 16.53 -15.48 -29.74
CA ILE A 479 17.87 -15.39 -30.36
C ILE A 479 18.28 -16.72 -31.04
N LEU A 480 17.78 -17.88 -30.58
CA LEU A 480 18.10 -19.17 -31.20
C LEU A 480 17.33 -19.45 -32.51
N LEU A 481 16.11 -18.91 -32.66
CA LEU A 481 15.33 -19.09 -33.89
C LEU A 481 15.84 -18.23 -35.06
N ALA A 482 16.44 -17.07 -34.78
CA ALA A 482 17.09 -16.24 -35.79
C ALA A 482 18.45 -16.82 -36.25
N ALA A 483 19.19 -17.50 -35.37
CA ALA A 483 20.48 -18.12 -35.70
C ALA A 483 20.36 -19.43 -36.52
N GLY A 484 19.24 -20.15 -36.39
CA GLY A 484 18.99 -21.40 -37.12
C GLY A 484 18.67 -21.22 -38.62
N LEU A 485 18.15 -20.05 -39.03
CA LEU A 485 17.79 -19.78 -40.43
C LEU A 485 18.97 -19.28 -41.28
N VAL A 486 20.05 -18.82 -40.68
CA VAL A 486 21.26 -18.35 -41.39
C VAL A 486 22.28 -19.47 -41.63
N THR A 487 22.25 -20.55 -40.84
CA THR A 487 23.18 -21.69 -40.97
C THR A 487 22.68 -22.79 -41.92
N GLY A 488 21.40 -22.82 -42.28
CA GLY A 488 20.82 -23.80 -43.21
C GLY A 488 21.05 -23.53 -44.72
N ALA A 489 21.52 -22.35 -45.10
CA ALA A 489 21.69 -21.96 -46.50
C ALA A 489 23.10 -22.26 -47.09
N LEU A 490 24.03 -22.78 -46.30
CA LEU A 490 25.38 -23.09 -46.75
C LEU A 490 25.85 -24.45 -46.19
N THR A 491 25.39 -25.55 -46.79
CA THR A 491 26.18 -26.78 -47.00
C THR A 491 25.35 -27.91 -47.61
N ARG A 492 25.46 -28.08 -48.94
CA ARG A 492 25.61 -29.38 -49.62
C ARG A 492 25.64 -29.16 -51.14
N ARG A 493 26.80 -28.77 -51.67
CA ARG A 493 27.18 -29.13 -53.04
C ARG A 493 27.74 -30.56 -52.97
N ARG A 494 26.99 -31.55 -53.42
CA ARG A 494 27.55 -32.86 -53.82
C ARG A 494 27.63 -32.90 -55.34
N ALA A 495 28.84 -33.17 -55.83
CA ALA A 495 29.16 -33.32 -57.25
C ALA A 495 28.48 -34.58 -57.83
N PRO A 496 28.09 -34.58 -59.13
CA PRO A 496 27.53 -35.76 -59.78
C PRO A 496 28.65 -36.74 -60.20
N SER A 497 28.39 -38.02 -60.00
CA SER A 497 29.19 -39.15 -60.46
C SER A 497 29.16 -39.26 -61.98
N VAL A 498 30.34 -39.33 -62.60
CA VAL A 498 30.55 -39.60 -64.02
C VAL A 498 30.34 -41.10 -64.29
N ALA A 499 29.46 -41.42 -65.24
CA ALA A 499 29.36 -42.72 -65.88
C ALA A 499 29.85 -42.60 -67.33
N TRP A 500 30.78 -43.46 -67.73
CA TRP A 500 31.21 -43.65 -69.12
C TRP A 500 30.50 -44.86 -69.72
N PRO A 501 30.05 -44.83 -71.00
CA PRO A 501 29.82 -46.03 -71.78
C PRO A 501 30.98 -46.33 -72.75
N SER A 502 31.23 -47.63 -72.92
CA SER A 502 32.16 -48.35 -73.82
C SER A 502 33.65 -48.04 -73.71
#